data_AF-A0A7C7EMI1-F1
#
_entry.id   AF-A0A7C7EMI1-F1
#
_cell.length_a   1.000
_cell.length_b   1.000
_cell.length_c   1.000
_cell.angle_alpha   90.00
_cell.angle_beta   90.00
_cell.angle_gamma   90.00
#
_symmetry.space_group_name_H-M   'P 1'
#
loop_
_entity.id
_entity.type
_entity.pdbx_description
1 polymer ?
#
loop_
_entity_poly.entity_id
_entity_poly.type
_entity_poly.pdbx_seq_one_letter_code
_entity_poly.pdbx_strand_id
1 'polypeptide(L)'
;EQKIIELKKKINHYEFREKEREIKEQKRMEKLAAPVKKRRKFNVLNFLFLIFLVYFAYTAFNQYEMLLDLNKQIEEKKALKAGVEKKATELKNDVEKLSDEEALMEIVEKIARDQYKMVKPNETIYIDKNKNDNKLIQGIGSQKDLINE
;
A
#
# COMPACT_ATOMS: atom_id res chain seq x y z
N GLU A 1 -77.85 -72.31 -13.80
CA GLU A 1 -76.98 -71.52 -12.90
C GLU A 1 -75.69 -71.01 -13.56
N GLN A 2 -74.95 -71.85 -14.28
CA GLN A 2 -73.68 -71.46 -14.94
C GLN A 2 -73.77 -70.24 -15.88
N LYS A 3 -74.82 -70.15 -16.72
CA LYS A 3 -75.05 -68.99 -17.60
C LYS A 3 -75.23 -67.66 -16.84
N ILE A 4 -75.82 -67.70 -15.64
CA ILE A 4 -76.05 -66.51 -14.81
C ILE A 4 -74.71 -66.03 -14.20
N ILE A 5 -73.86 -66.97 -13.79
CA ILE A 5 -72.52 -66.70 -13.25
C ILE A 5 -71.62 -66.06 -14.34
N GLU A 6 -71.68 -66.58 -15.57
CA GLU A 6 -70.91 -66.06 -16.69
C GLU A 6 -71.35 -64.65 -17.10
N LEU A 7 -72.66 -64.40 -17.17
CA LEU A 7 -73.22 -63.07 -17.44
C LEU A 7 -72.81 -62.07 -16.35
N LYS A 8 -72.90 -62.45 -15.07
CA LYS A 8 -72.43 -61.61 -13.96
C LYS A 8 -70.94 -61.31 -14.04
N LYS A 9 -70.10 -62.28 -14.44
CA LYS A 9 -68.65 -62.08 -14.64
C LYS A 9 -68.37 -61.14 -15.81
N LYS A 10 -69.11 -61.27 -16.92
CA LYS A 10 -68.99 -60.41 -18.10
C LYS A 10 -69.41 -58.96 -17.81
N ILE A 11 -70.48 -58.76 -17.03
CA ILE A 11 -70.94 -57.44 -16.58
C ILE A 11 -69.90 -56.80 -15.66
N ASN A 12 -69.41 -57.52 -14.65
CA ASN A 12 -68.34 -57.02 -13.77
C ASN A 12 -67.08 -56.64 -14.55
N HIS A 13 -66.71 -57.42 -15.57
CA HIS A 13 -65.54 -57.13 -16.38
C HIS A 13 -65.75 -55.92 -17.30
N TYR A 14 -66.98 -55.72 -17.80
CA TYR A 14 -67.36 -54.56 -18.60
C TYR A 14 -67.33 -53.28 -17.76
N GLU A 15 -67.94 -53.29 -16.57
CA GLU A 15 -67.91 -52.18 -15.61
C GLU A 15 -66.49 -51.82 -15.18
N PHE A 16 -65.64 -52.82 -14.98
CA PHE A 16 -64.23 -52.60 -14.64
C PHE A 16 -63.49 -51.87 -15.78
N ARG A 17 -63.74 -52.29 -17.03
CA ARG A 17 -63.14 -51.68 -18.22
C ARG A 17 -63.65 -50.25 -18.46
N GLU A 18 -64.89 -49.95 -18.12
CA GLU A 18 -65.44 -48.59 -18.18
C GLU A 18 -64.80 -47.69 -17.11
N LYS A 19 -64.71 -48.15 -15.86
CA LYS A 19 -64.01 -47.43 -14.79
C LYS A 19 -62.55 -47.15 -15.13
N GLU A 20 -61.84 -48.10 -15.75
CA GLU A 20 -60.47 -47.87 -16.22
C GLU A 20 -60.37 -46.77 -17.28
N ARG A 21 -61.35 -46.69 -18.19
CA ARG A 21 -61.40 -45.62 -19.21
C ARG A 21 -61.70 -44.27 -18.57
N GLU A 22 -62.67 -44.21 -17.66
CA GLU A 22 -63.02 -42.99 -16.93
C GLU A 22 -61.83 -42.47 -16.12
N ILE A 23 -61.13 -43.35 -15.39
CA ILE A 23 -59.92 -42.97 -14.64
C ILE A 23 -58.83 -42.45 -15.59
N LYS A 24 -58.67 -43.07 -16.75
CA LYS A 24 -57.69 -42.64 -17.76
C LYS A 24 -58.05 -41.27 -18.35
N GLU A 25 -59.34 -41.03 -18.60
CA GLU A 25 -59.85 -39.74 -19.08
C GLU A 25 -59.74 -38.66 -18.02
N GLN A 26 -60.11 -38.94 -16.76
CA GLN A 26 -59.93 -38.04 -15.62
C GLN A 26 -58.46 -37.65 -15.45
N LYS A 27 -57.53 -38.61 -15.49
CA LYS A 27 -56.08 -38.33 -15.44
C LYS A 27 -55.59 -37.52 -16.64
N ARG A 28 -56.19 -37.70 -17.81
CA ARG A 28 -55.87 -36.90 -19.00
C ARG A 28 -56.35 -35.46 -18.83
N MET A 29 -57.57 -35.27 -18.35
CA MET A 29 -58.14 -33.95 -18.07
C MET A 29 -57.38 -33.24 -16.96
N GLU A 30 -56.99 -33.95 -15.90
CA GLU A 30 -56.17 -33.41 -14.82
C GLU A 30 -54.78 -32.97 -15.31
N LYS A 31 -54.14 -33.75 -16.20
CA LYS A 31 -52.86 -33.36 -16.83
C LYS A 31 -52.99 -32.15 -17.77
N LEU A 32 -54.13 -32.00 -18.44
CA LEU A 32 -54.41 -30.86 -19.32
C LEU A 32 -54.78 -29.60 -18.52
N ALA A 33 -55.47 -29.77 -17.38
CA ALA A 33 -55.83 -28.70 -16.46
C ALA A 33 -54.69 -28.30 -15.53
N ALA A 34 -53.65 -29.16 -15.39
CA ALA A 34 -52.48 -28.83 -14.60
C ALA A 34 -51.79 -27.57 -15.18
N PRO A 35 -51.51 -26.56 -14.34
CA PRO A 35 -50.86 -25.35 -14.81
C PRO A 35 -49.48 -25.70 -15.36
N VAL A 36 -49.24 -25.36 -16.64
CA VAL A 36 -47.93 -25.52 -17.26
C VAL A 36 -46.92 -24.70 -16.45
N LYS A 37 -46.07 -25.37 -15.67
CA LYS A 37 -44.98 -24.72 -14.94
C LYS A 37 -44.10 -24.00 -15.96
N LYS A 38 -44.23 -22.67 -16.05
CA LYS A 38 -43.29 -21.84 -16.81
C LYS A 38 -41.90 -22.09 -16.24
N ARG A 39 -41.03 -22.73 -17.01
CA ARG A 39 -39.62 -22.87 -16.64
C ARG A 39 -39.06 -21.45 -16.53
N ARG A 40 -38.53 -21.12 -15.36
CA ARG A 40 -37.88 -19.83 -15.10
C ARG A 40 -36.72 -19.73 -16.09
N LYS A 41 -36.84 -18.86 -17.10
CA LYS A 41 -35.76 -18.65 -18.06
C LYS A 41 -34.59 -18.06 -17.27
N PHE A 42 -33.47 -18.77 -17.27
CA PHE A 42 -32.27 -18.29 -16.61
C PHE A 42 -31.74 -17.11 -17.43
N ASN A 43 -31.71 -15.91 -16.83
CA ASN A 43 -31.24 -14.72 -17.52
C ASN A 43 -29.70 -14.75 -17.56
N VAL A 44 -29.16 -15.42 -18.57
CA VAL A 44 -27.70 -15.56 -18.78
C VAL A 44 -27.01 -14.20 -18.79
N LEU A 45 -27.68 -13.16 -19.32
CA LEU A 45 -27.15 -11.79 -19.32
C LEU A 45 -26.94 -11.24 -17.90
N ASN A 46 -27.89 -11.46 -16.99
CA ASN A 46 -27.74 -11.04 -15.58
C ASN A 46 -26.62 -11.82 -14.88
N PHE A 47 -26.46 -13.09 -15.21
CA PHE A 47 -25.38 -13.92 -14.67
C PHE A 47 -24.00 -13.45 -15.16
N LEU A 48 -23.86 -13.17 -16.46
CA LEU A 48 -22.63 -12.61 -17.02
C LEU A 48 -22.33 -11.21 -16.44
N PHE A 49 -23.36 -10.39 -16.26
CA PHE A 49 -23.20 -9.07 -15.64
C PHE A 49 -22.75 -9.17 -14.18
N LEU A 50 -23.25 -10.16 -13.42
CA LEU A 50 -22.81 -10.41 -12.06
C LEU A 50 -21.33 -10.82 -12.01
N ILE A 51 -20.90 -11.72 -12.90
CA ILE A 51 -19.48 -12.10 -13.00
C ILE A 51 -18.62 -10.89 -13.36
N PHE A 52 -19.08 -10.08 -14.31
CA PHE A 52 -18.38 -8.86 -14.71
C PHE A 52 -18.24 -7.88 -13.54
N LEU A 53 -19.29 -7.68 -12.74
CA LEU A 53 -19.24 -6.82 -11.55
C LEU A 53 -18.23 -7.33 -10.52
N VAL A 54 -18.19 -8.64 -10.26
CA VAL A 54 -17.23 -9.23 -9.32
C VAL A 54 -15.80 -9.06 -9.84
N TYR A 55 -15.56 -9.31 -11.13
CA TYR A 55 -14.25 -9.12 -11.75
C TYR A 55 -13.82 -7.63 -11.73
N PHE A 56 -14.75 -6.73 -12.04
CA PHE A 56 -14.51 -5.29 -12.02
C PHE A 56 -14.17 -4.82 -10.60
N ALA A 57 -14.95 -5.23 -9.60
CA ALA A 57 -14.67 -4.90 -8.20
C ALA A 57 -13.29 -5.41 -7.78
N TYR A 58 -12.98 -6.68 -8.05
CA TYR A 58 -11.67 -7.26 -7.75
C TYR A 58 -10.53 -6.47 -8.41
N THR A 59 -10.69 -6.12 -9.69
CA THR A 59 -9.69 -5.35 -10.44
C THR A 59 -9.53 -3.94 -9.85
N ALA A 60 -10.64 -3.26 -9.54
CA ALA A 60 -10.64 -1.93 -8.96
C ALA A 60 -9.97 -1.89 -7.58
N PHE A 61 -10.22 -2.87 -6.72
CA PHE A 61 -9.56 -2.97 -5.41
C PHE A 61 -8.04 -3.14 -5.56
N ASN A 62 -7.58 -4.04 -6.44
CA ASN A 62 -6.15 -4.23 -6.69
C ASN A 62 -5.49 -2.97 -7.28
N GLN A 63 -6.17 -2.27 -8.19
CA GLN A 63 -5.68 -1.02 -8.76
C GLN A 63 -5.63 0.10 -7.73
N TYR A 64 -6.60 0.15 -6.80
CA TYR A 64 -6.64 1.15 -5.74
C TYR A 64 -5.45 1.02 -4.76
N GLU A 65 -5.17 -0.19 -4.29
CA GLU A 65 -4.02 -0.48 -3.42
C GLU A 65 -2.70 -0.10 -4.12
N MET A 66 -2.55 -0.48 -5.39
CA MET A 66 -1.36 -0.14 -6.18
C MET A 66 -1.22 1.39 -6.32
N LEU A 67 -2.30 2.11 -6.59
CA LEU A 67 -2.28 3.58 -6.70
C LEU A 67 -1.89 4.26 -5.39
N LEU A 68 -2.37 3.75 -4.26
CA LEU A 68 -2.00 4.27 -2.94
C LEU A 68 -0.51 4.10 -2.68
N ASP A 69 0.04 2.91 -2.93
CA ASP A 69 1.47 2.64 -2.73
C ASP A 69 2.33 3.50 -3.66
N LEU A 70 1.98 3.60 -4.94
CA LEU A 70 2.68 4.47 -5.89
C LEU A 70 2.66 5.94 -5.45
N ASN A 71 1.51 6.45 -5.01
CA ASN A 71 1.40 7.84 -4.54
C ASN A 71 2.27 8.08 -3.30
N LYS A 72 2.29 7.13 -2.36
CA LYS A 72 3.15 7.21 -1.18
C LYS A 72 4.63 7.24 -1.57
N GLN A 73 5.06 6.35 -2.48
CA GLN A 73 6.44 6.35 -2.98
C GLN A 73 6.81 7.65 -3.70
N ILE A 74 5.87 8.24 -4.46
CA ILE A 74 6.07 9.53 -5.12
C ILE A 74 6.26 10.65 -4.09
N GLU A 75 5.44 10.66 -3.04
CA GLU A 75 5.52 11.66 -1.98
C GLU A 75 6.83 11.56 -1.20
N GLU A 76 7.25 10.35 -0.82
CA GLU A 76 8.53 10.09 -0.17
C GLU A 76 9.71 10.55 -1.04
N LYS A 77 9.70 10.19 -2.33
CA LYS A 77 10.74 10.61 -3.28
C LYS A 77 10.75 12.12 -3.49
N LYS A 78 9.59 12.79 -3.51
CA LYS A 78 9.49 14.25 -3.59
C LYS A 78 10.07 14.92 -2.35
N ALA A 79 9.75 14.42 -1.15
CA ALA A 79 10.32 14.93 0.09
C ALA A 79 11.84 14.76 0.12
N LEU A 80 12.34 13.60 -0.32
CA LEU A 80 13.77 13.32 -0.40
C LEU A 80 14.46 14.22 -1.42
N LYS A 81 13.87 14.41 -2.61
CA LYS A 81 14.36 15.33 -3.64
C LYS A 81 14.44 16.77 -3.12
N ALA A 82 13.41 17.25 -2.44
CA ALA A 82 13.40 18.58 -1.84
C ALA A 82 14.49 18.74 -0.76
N GLY A 83 14.71 17.71 0.06
CA GLY A 83 15.79 17.70 1.06
C GLY A 83 17.19 17.72 0.41
N VAL A 84 17.38 16.95 -0.66
CA VAL A 84 18.64 16.94 -1.43
C VAL A 84 18.86 18.26 -2.16
N GLU A 85 17.82 18.86 -2.75
CA GLU A 85 17.91 20.16 -3.41
C GLU A 85 18.29 21.26 -2.43
N LYS A 86 17.70 21.27 -1.21
CA LYS A 86 18.13 22.21 -0.16
C LYS A 86 19.60 22.04 0.20
N LYS A 87 20.05 20.82 0.46
CA LYS A 87 21.47 20.55 0.76
C LYS A 87 22.38 20.96 -0.39
N ALA A 88 21.98 20.71 -1.64
CA ALA A 88 22.73 21.12 -2.81
C ALA A 88 22.82 22.65 -2.93
N THR A 89 21.73 23.38 -2.62
CA THR A 89 21.76 24.85 -2.60
C THR A 89 22.62 25.41 -1.47
N GLU A 90 22.58 24.80 -0.28
CA GLU A 90 23.45 25.17 0.85
C GLU A 90 24.92 24.96 0.50
N LEU A 91 25.27 23.78 -0.02
CA LEU A 91 26.63 23.48 -0.48
C LEU A 91 27.09 24.45 -1.56
N LYS A 92 26.21 24.78 -2.51
CA LYS A 92 26.54 25.72 -3.58
C LYS A 92 26.83 27.11 -3.03
N ASN A 93 26.02 27.59 -2.09
CA ASN A 93 26.26 28.87 -1.42
C ASN A 93 27.57 28.86 -0.62
N ASP A 94 27.91 27.75 0.04
CA ASP A 94 29.16 27.64 0.78
C ASP A 94 30.38 27.60 -0.17
N VAL A 95 30.27 26.94 -1.32
CA VAL A 95 31.30 27.00 -2.38
C VAL A 95 31.43 28.42 -2.94
N GLU A 96 30.32 29.13 -3.12
CA GLU A 96 30.33 30.51 -3.61
C GLU A 96 31.02 31.46 -2.61
N LYS A 97 30.79 31.28 -1.30
CA LYS A 97 31.58 31.98 -0.26
C LYS A 97 33.07 31.63 -0.31
N LEU A 98 33.42 30.39 -0.65
CA LEU A 98 34.84 30.02 -0.82
C LEU A 98 35.46 30.60 -2.10
N SER A 99 34.65 30.97 -3.09
CA SER A 99 35.12 31.66 -4.30
C SER A 99 35.33 33.16 -4.11
N ASP A 100 34.78 33.73 -3.03
CA ASP A 100 35.09 35.09 -2.59
C ASP A 100 36.39 35.07 -1.77
N GLU A 101 37.40 35.78 -2.25
CA GLU A 101 38.76 35.77 -1.71
C GLU A 101 38.80 36.31 -0.27
N GLU A 102 37.95 37.28 0.07
CA GLU A 102 37.85 37.82 1.45
C GLU A 102 37.24 36.78 2.41
N ALA A 103 36.16 36.13 2.01
CA ALA A 103 35.49 35.13 2.84
C ALA A 103 36.36 33.86 3.02
N LEU A 104 37.10 33.46 1.98
CA LEU A 104 38.09 32.38 2.07
C LEU A 104 39.21 32.74 3.07
N MET A 105 39.73 33.97 3.00
CA MET A 105 40.77 34.45 3.92
C MET A 105 40.28 34.43 5.37
N GLU A 106 39.03 34.85 5.63
CA GLU A 106 38.43 34.80 6.98
C GLU A 106 38.32 33.36 7.50
N ILE A 107 37.85 32.43 6.67
CA ILE A 107 37.72 31.01 7.04
C ILE A 107 39.09 30.40 7.36
N VAL A 108 40.10 30.66 6.52
CA VAL A 108 41.47 30.18 6.71
C VAL A 108 42.07 30.76 8.00
N GLU A 109 41.91 32.07 8.23
CA GLU A 109 42.38 32.72 9.46
C GLU A 109 41.73 32.12 10.71
N LYS A 110 40.43 31.84 10.66
CA LYS A 110 39.68 31.25 11.77
C LYS A 110 40.17 29.85 12.09
N ILE A 111 40.35 29.00 11.07
CA ILE A 111 40.92 27.66 11.24
C ILE A 111 42.36 27.75 11.78
N ALA A 112 43.17 28.65 11.25
CA ALA A 112 44.55 28.84 11.67
C ALA A 112 44.65 29.27 13.15
N ARG A 113 43.81 30.20 13.60
CA ARG A 113 43.76 30.65 15.02
C ARG A 113 43.12 29.61 15.95
N ASP A 114 42.07 28.92 15.52
CA ASP A 114 41.33 28.02 16.40
C ASP A 114 42.01 26.66 16.55
N GLN A 115 42.37 26.03 15.43
CA GLN A 115 42.94 24.68 15.41
C GLN A 115 44.45 24.69 15.57
N TYR A 116 45.13 25.62 14.92
CA TYR A 116 46.60 25.64 14.86
C TYR A 116 47.24 26.69 15.77
N LYS A 117 46.44 27.56 16.40
CA LYS A 117 46.91 28.70 17.21
C LYS A 117 48.02 29.48 16.49
N MET A 118 47.88 29.63 15.17
CA MET A 118 48.76 30.44 14.34
C MET A 118 48.28 31.90 14.36
N VAL A 119 49.21 32.82 14.23
CA VAL A 119 48.95 34.27 14.14
C VAL A 119 49.75 34.88 13.00
N LYS A 120 49.32 36.07 12.56
CA LYS A 120 50.02 36.80 11.51
C LYS A 120 51.41 37.23 12.00
N PRO A 121 52.37 37.45 11.06
CA PRO A 121 53.66 38.02 11.42
C PRO A 121 53.47 39.31 12.23
N ASN A 122 54.21 39.45 13.33
CA ASN A 122 54.16 40.57 14.28
C ASN A 122 52.94 40.62 15.23
N GLU A 123 52.09 39.60 15.27
CA GLU A 123 51.09 39.43 16.34
C GLU A 123 51.64 38.54 17.47
N THR A 124 51.35 38.89 18.73
CA THR A 124 51.75 38.11 19.91
C THR A 124 50.57 37.32 20.45
N ILE A 125 50.72 36.00 20.58
CA ILE A 125 49.74 35.14 21.25
C ILE A 125 50.01 35.13 22.76
N TYR A 126 48.95 35.27 23.55
CA TYR A 126 48.96 35.00 24.99
C TYR A 126 48.36 33.62 25.24
N ILE A 127 49.14 32.71 25.83
CA ILE A 127 48.68 31.40 26.27
C ILE A 127 48.67 31.41 27.80
N ASP A 128 47.53 31.08 28.38
CA ASP A 128 47.43 30.84 29.82
C ASP A 128 48.09 29.50 30.16
N LYS A 129 49.15 29.54 30.98
CA LYS A 129 49.90 28.35 31.41
C LYS A 129 49.03 27.36 32.19
N ASN A 130 48.01 27.84 32.89
CA ASN A 130 47.16 27.04 33.77
C ASN A 130 45.92 26.45 33.06
N LYS A 131 45.67 26.86 31.81
CA LYS A 131 44.50 26.46 31.01
C LYS A 131 44.89 26.09 29.57
N ASN A 132 45.94 25.29 29.41
CA ASN A 132 46.40 24.85 28.10
C ASN A 132 46.05 23.39 27.82
N ASP A 133 45.02 23.17 27.02
CA ASP A 133 44.59 21.83 26.57
C ASP A 133 45.31 21.38 25.28
N ASN A 134 46.24 22.18 24.76
CA ASN A 134 46.82 22.02 23.43
C ASN A 134 48.10 21.18 23.42
N LYS A 135 48.11 20.09 22.65
CA LYS A 135 49.21 19.13 22.57
C LYS A 135 50.46 19.67 21.84
N LEU A 136 50.33 20.74 21.07
CA LEU A 136 51.44 21.32 20.30
C LEU A 136 52.31 22.29 21.14
N ILE A 137 51.80 22.74 22.30
CA ILE A 137 52.45 23.71 23.17
C ILE A 137 52.80 23.00 24.50
N GLN A 138 53.52 21.89 24.41
CA GLN A 138 54.00 21.15 25.57
C GLN A 138 55.40 21.68 25.96
N GLY A 139 55.59 22.03 27.24
CA GLY A 139 56.88 22.49 27.78
C GLY A 139 57.03 24.01 27.97
N ILE A 140 56.00 24.81 27.70
CA ILE A 140 56.00 26.26 28.00
C ILE A 140 55.37 26.48 29.38
N GLY A 141 56.22 26.54 30.41
CA GLY A 141 55.83 26.70 31.81
C GLY A 141 56.79 25.92 32.70
N SER A 142 57.51 26.61 33.60
CA SER A 142 58.37 25.95 34.57
C SER A 142 57.48 25.22 35.57
N GLN A 143 57.71 23.91 35.80
CA GLN A 143 57.01 23.12 36.84
C GLN A 143 57.08 23.76 38.24
N LYS A 144 58.01 24.70 38.46
CA LYS A 144 58.16 25.45 39.72
C LYS A 144 57.05 26.48 39.95
N ASP A 145 56.32 26.88 38.92
CA ASP A 145 55.27 27.93 39.02
C ASP A 145 53.92 27.35 39.50
N LEU A 146 53.72 26.03 39.46
CA LEU A 146 52.49 25.34 39.89
C LEU A 146 52.47 24.95 41.38
N ILE A 147 53.58 25.16 42.10
CA ILE A 147 53.74 24.75 43.50
C ILE A 147 53.45 25.91 44.47
N ASN A 148 53.30 27.15 43.96
CA ASN A 148 53.00 28.33 44.78
C ASN A 148 51.65 28.95 44.38
N GLU A 149 50.57 28.19 44.53
CA GLU A 149 49.21 28.72 44.75
C GLU A 149 48.49 27.86 45.78
#